data_AF-A0A7S1P0P8-F1
#
_entry.id   AF-A0A7S1P0P8-F1
#
_cell.length_a   1.000
_cell.length_b   1.000
_cell.length_c   1.000
_cell.angle_alpha   90.00
_cell.angle_beta   90.00
_cell.angle_gamma   90.00
#
_symmetry.space_group_name_H-M   'P 1'
#
loop_
_entity.id
_entity.type
_entity.pdbx_description
1 polymer ?
#
loop_
_entity_poly.entity_id
_entity_poly.type
_entity_poly.pdbx_seq_one_letter_code
_entity_poly.pdbx_strand_id
1 'polypeptide(L)'
;MLAGQDTAEFVEWAQFLLDVGHGRGACADEVSIPVTARATATSLEGLVREVYDNFDGPTDFVTRAVLAPRNVQVDEANDIAIRLFPGTAITRYSRDSLDPEYADTSCPLEVLNSINPPDFPPHRLVLKEQMPVMLLRNLNLGAGLSNGTRLKVIDARQHVIKTEILTGPRTGEIAFIPRIMLDSKKENSPFVFQRQQFPLRPAFALTINKAQGQTFERVGLDVTLECFSHGQLYVALSRVGHPSRLRVLAKDLDRVRNVVCRQIHHAVVQLDAEA
;
A
#
# COMPACT_ATOMS: atom_id res chain seq x y z
N MET A 1 -24.01 15.95 25.48
CA MET A 1 -22.64 16.04 26.02
C MET A 1 -21.58 15.27 25.22
N LEU A 2 -21.94 14.40 24.25
CA LEU A 2 -20.97 13.61 23.47
C LEU A 2 -20.30 14.37 22.29
N ALA A 3 -20.91 15.44 21.80
CA ALA A 3 -20.36 16.20 20.66
C ALA A 3 -19.10 17.03 20.98
N GLY A 4 -18.85 17.33 22.27
CA GLY A 4 -17.71 18.17 22.68
C GLY A 4 -16.40 17.43 22.87
N GLN A 5 -16.44 16.12 23.16
CA GLN A 5 -15.23 15.29 23.33
C GLN A 5 -14.64 14.89 21.97
N ASP A 6 -15.50 14.54 21.01
CA ASP A 6 -15.13 14.17 19.63
C ASP A 6 -14.43 15.36 18.92
N THR A 7 -14.87 16.59 19.19
CA THR A 7 -14.23 17.81 18.66
C THR A 7 -12.87 18.10 19.29
N ALA A 8 -12.68 17.80 20.58
CA ALA A 8 -11.41 18.04 21.26
C ALA A 8 -10.34 17.05 20.80
N GLU A 9 -10.69 15.75 20.72
CA GLU A 9 -9.79 14.70 20.22
C GLU A 9 -9.38 14.95 18.76
N PHE A 10 -10.32 15.43 17.93
CA PHE A 10 -10.02 15.81 16.56
C PHE A 10 -9.03 16.99 16.48
N VAL A 11 -9.20 18.02 17.32
CA VAL A 11 -8.30 19.18 17.35
C VAL A 11 -6.90 18.77 17.84
N GLU A 12 -6.81 17.93 18.87
CA GLU A 12 -5.54 17.39 19.34
C GLU A 12 -4.85 16.55 18.26
N TRP A 13 -5.59 15.73 17.53
CA TRP A 13 -5.07 14.95 16.41
C TRP A 13 -4.57 15.83 15.26
N ALA A 14 -5.33 16.86 14.90
CA ALA A 14 -4.93 17.81 13.87
C ALA A 14 -3.63 18.53 14.27
N GLN A 15 -3.52 18.97 15.53
CA GLN A 15 -2.33 19.59 16.06
C GLN A 15 -1.13 18.62 16.05
N PHE A 16 -1.33 17.37 16.47
CA PHE A 16 -0.32 16.32 16.40
C PHE A 16 0.18 16.10 14.96
N LEU A 17 -0.72 16.02 13.98
CA LEU A 17 -0.34 15.90 12.57
C LEU A 17 0.50 17.08 12.08
N LEU A 18 0.15 18.30 12.47
CA LEU A 18 0.92 19.51 12.14
C LEU A 18 2.33 19.45 12.76
N ASP A 19 2.44 19.01 14.01
CA ASP A 19 3.72 18.88 14.69
C ASP A 19 4.61 17.82 14.02
N VAL A 20 4.05 16.67 13.65
CA VAL A 20 4.76 15.66 12.85
C VAL A 20 5.22 16.27 11.50
N GLY A 21 4.35 16.99 10.80
CA GLY A 21 4.67 17.61 9.51
C GLY A 21 5.80 18.63 9.61
N HIS A 22 5.82 19.44 10.67
CA HIS A 22 6.86 20.44 10.94
C HIS A 22 8.14 19.86 11.57
N GLY A 23 8.17 18.58 11.91
CA GLY A 23 9.30 17.95 12.59
C GLY A 23 9.45 18.39 14.05
N ARG A 24 8.35 18.79 14.68
CA ARG A 24 8.26 19.08 16.11
C ARG A 24 7.92 17.76 16.82
N GLY A 25 8.91 17.19 17.50
CA GLY A 25 8.82 15.88 18.16
C GLY A 25 9.38 15.88 19.57
N ALA A 26 9.32 14.74 20.24
CA ALA A 26 9.82 14.56 21.60
C ALA A 26 11.36 14.65 21.67
N CYS A 27 12.04 14.20 20.61
CA CYS A 27 13.48 14.35 20.37
C CYS A 27 13.67 14.63 18.87
N ALA A 28 14.83 15.19 18.47
CA ALA A 28 15.04 15.91 17.20
C ALA A 28 14.44 15.31 15.91
N ASP A 29 14.27 13.99 15.80
CA ASP A 29 13.61 13.30 14.68
C ASP A 29 12.71 12.13 15.14
N GLU A 30 12.16 12.17 16.36
CA GLU A 30 11.31 11.12 16.93
C GLU A 30 10.00 11.69 17.49
N VAL A 31 8.90 10.95 17.29
CA VAL A 31 7.57 11.30 17.79
C VAL A 31 6.98 10.15 18.60
N SER A 32 6.26 10.48 19.67
CA SER A 32 5.45 9.51 20.40
C SER A 32 4.07 9.42 19.77
N ILE A 33 3.61 8.20 19.47
CA ILE A 33 2.30 7.96 18.88
C ILE A 33 1.23 8.08 19.97
N PRO A 34 0.14 8.86 19.76
CA PRO A 34 -0.96 8.94 20.71
C PRO A 34 -1.55 7.57 21.03
N VAL A 35 -1.87 7.33 22.30
CA VAL A 35 -2.37 6.03 22.78
C VAL A 35 -3.62 5.56 22.00
N THR A 36 -4.47 6.49 21.58
CA THR A 36 -5.68 6.23 20.79
C THR A 36 -5.41 5.66 19.39
N ALA A 37 -4.20 5.87 18.85
CA ALA A 37 -3.76 5.39 17.55
C ALA A 37 -2.84 4.15 17.63
N ARG A 38 -2.42 3.72 18.82
CA ARG A 38 -1.53 2.55 18.99
C ARG A 38 -2.29 1.27 18.66
N ALA A 39 -1.64 0.35 17.93
CA ALA A 39 -2.17 -1.00 17.74
C ALA A 39 -2.18 -1.76 19.08
N THR A 40 -3.15 -2.64 19.28
CA THR A 40 -3.12 -3.56 20.44
C THR A 40 -2.22 -4.78 20.18
N ALA A 41 -2.01 -5.09 18.90
CA ALA A 41 -1.18 -6.18 18.43
C ALA A 41 0.31 -5.83 18.49
N THR A 42 1.11 -6.86 18.74
CA THR A 42 2.58 -6.80 18.73
C THR A 42 3.19 -7.47 17.50
N SER A 43 2.36 -7.98 16.59
CA SER A 43 2.79 -8.66 15.36
C SER A 43 2.07 -8.11 14.14
N LEU A 44 2.69 -8.26 12.96
CA LEU A 44 2.09 -7.85 11.70
C LEU A 44 0.77 -8.58 11.41
N GLU A 45 0.70 -9.88 11.73
CA GLU A 45 -0.54 -10.65 11.59
C GLU A 45 -1.65 -10.15 12.51
N GLY A 46 -1.32 -9.77 13.75
CA GLY A 46 -2.27 -9.13 14.66
C GLY A 46 -2.74 -7.76 14.14
N LEU A 47 -1.84 -6.96 13.57
CA LEU A 47 -2.20 -5.69 12.94
C LEU A 47 -3.18 -5.90 11.77
N VAL A 48 -2.90 -6.86 10.89
CA VAL A 48 -3.81 -7.21 9.78
C VAL A 48 -5.18 -7.58 10.31
N ARG A 49 -5.25 -8.41 11.36
CA ARG A 49 -6.53 -8.78 12.00
C ARG A 49 -7.29 -7.59 12.57
N GLU A 50 -6.61 -6.66 13.26
CA GLU A 50 -7.23 -5.45 13.80
C GLU A 50 -7.77 -4.50 12.71
N VAL A 51 -7.03 -4.37 11.61
CA VAL A 51 -7.44 -3.51 10.50
C VAL A 51 -8.65 -4.09 9.80
N TYR A 52 -8.69 -5.40 9.60
CA TYR A 52 -9.74 -6.05 8.82
C TYR A 52 -10.84 -6.70 9.66
N ASP A 53 -10.83 -6.51 10.98
CA ASP A 53 -11.74 -7.18 11.93
C ASP A 53 -11.79 -8.70 11.69
N ASN A 54 -10.61 -9.34 11.61
CA ASN A 54 -10.41 -10.76 11.26
C ASN A 54 -10.94 -11.19 9.88
N PHE A 55 -11.35 -10.24 9.04
CA PHE A 55 -12.17 -10.51 7.85
C PHE A 55 -13.54 -11.14 8.18
N ASP A 56 -14.03 -10.93 9.40
CA ASP A 56 -15.34 -11.37 9.83
C ASP A 56 -16.42 -10.35 9.40
N GLY A 57 -17.55 -10.87 8.92
CA GLY A 57 -18.74 -10.07 8.59
C GLY A 57 -18.77 -9.49 7.16
N PRO A 58 -19.86 -8.78 6.81
CA PRO A 58 -20.11 -8.25 5.47
C PRO A 58 -19.32 -6.96 5.16
N THR A 59 -18.23 -6.73 5.88
CA THR A 59 -17.47 -5.48 5.86
C THR A 59 -16.85 -5.24 4.49
N ASP A 60 -16.91 -3.99 4.02
CA ASP A 60 -16.17 -3.61 2.82
C ASP A 60 -14.67 -3.51 3.14
N PHE A 61 -13.93 -4.57 2.83
CA PHE A 61 -12.49 -4.64 3.05
C PHE A 61 -11.71 -3.69 2.13
N VAL A 62 -12.36 -3.09 1.12
CA VAL A 62 -11.67 -2.25 0.14
C VAL A 62 -11.40 -0.83 0.65
N THR A 63 -12.16 -0.34 1.63
CA THR A 63 -11.95 0.98 2.23
C THR A 63 -10.81 0.99 3.25
N ARG A 64 -10.20 -0.17 3.51
CA ARG A 64 -9.17 -0.38 4.52
C ARG A 64 -7.83 -0.74 3.87
N ALA A 65 -6.74 -0.45 4.58
CA ALA A 65 -5.39 -0.82 4.15
C ALA A 65 -4.39 -0.91 5.31
N VAL A 66 -3.39 -1.76 5.15
CA VAL A 66 -2.15 -1.71 5.93
C VAL A 66 -1.13 -0.90 5.14
N LEU A 67 -0.45 0.04 5.78
CA LEU A 67 0.57 0.89 5.17
C LEU A 67 1.92 0.59 5.79
N ALA A 68 2.96 0.53 4.97
CA ALA A 68 4.32 0.36 5.42
C ALA A 68 5.31 1.19 4.56
N PRO A 69 6.48 1.56 5.08
CA PRO A 69 7.45 2.32 4.30
C PRO A 69 8.11 1.49 3.19
N ARG A 70 8.31 0.18 3.41
CA ARG A 70 9.07 -0.68 2.48
C ARG A 70 8.21 -1.75 1.81
N ASN A 71 8.55 -2.11 0.56
CA ASN A 71 7.83 -3.15 -0.18
C ASN A 71 7.86 -4.52 0.52
N VAL A 72 8.97 -4.89 1.18
CA VAL A 72 9.08 -6.19 1.88
C VAL A 72 7.99 -6.37 2.94
N GLN A 73 7.71 -5.34 3.74
CA GLN A 73 6.62 -5.36 4.74
C GLN A 73 5.25 -5.43 4.07
N VAL A 74 5.09 -4.75 2.94
CA VAL A 74 3.84 -4.76 2.16
C VAL A 74 3.57 -6.14 1.58
N ASP A 75 4.60 -6.81 1.06
CA ASP A 75 4.47 -8.15 0.50
C ASP A 75 4.12 -9.15 1.60
N GLU A 76 4.81 -9.10 2.74
CA GLU A 76 4.51 -9.93 3.92
C GLU A 76 3.08 -9.71 4.46
N ALA A 77 2.66 -8.45 4.59
CA ALA A 77 1.31 -8.10 5.04
C ALA A 77 0.23 -8.58 4.06
N ASN A 78 0.48 -8.45 2.74
CA ASN A 78 -0.43 -8.96 1.72
C ASN A 78 -0.52 -10.49 1.75
N ASP A 79 0.59 -11.21 1.93
CA ASP A 79 0.60 -12.67 2.04
C ASP A 79 -0.20 -13.16 3.25
N ILE A 80 -0.03 -12.50 4.40
CA ILE A 80 -0.84 -12.77 5.60
C ILE A 80 -2.32 -12.48 5.31
N ALA A 81 -2.64 -11.31 4.74
CA ALA A 81 -4.00 -10.92 4.46
C ALA A 81 -4.69 -11.90 3.50
N ILE A 82 -4.02 -12.34 2.42
CA ILE A 82 -4.58 -13.32 1.46
C ILE A 82 -4.87 -14.65 2.15
N ARG A 83 -4.00 -15.10 3.08
CA ARG A 83 -4.22 -16.34 3.84
C ARG A 83 -5.47 -16.25 4.72
N LEU A 84 -5.65 -15.12 5.40
CA LEU A 84 -6.77 -14.87 6.30
C LEU A 84 -8.08 -14.54 5.56
N PHE A 85 -8.00 -13.91 4.40
CA PHE A 85 -9.17 -13.45 3.65
C PHE A 85 -10.08 -14.63 3.26
N PRO A 86 -11.40 -14.56 3.47
CA PRO A 86 -12.30 -15.65 3.16
C PRO A 86 -12.42 -15.91 1.65
N GLY A 87 -12.93 -17.08 1.30
CA GLY A 87 -13.22 -17.45 -0.09
C GLY A 87 -12.14 -18.27 -0.79
N THR A 88 -12.51 -18.79 -1.96
CA THR A 88 -11.70 -19.74 -2.72
C THR A 88 -10.57 -19.04 -3.46
N ALA A 89 -9.33 -19.50 -3.23
CA ALA A 89 -8.16 -18.98 -3.92
C ALA A 89 -8.12 -19.45 -5.39
N ILE A 90 -8.01 -18.50 -6.30
CA ILE A 90 -7.79 -18.68 -7.73
C ILE A 90 -6.34 -18.28 -8.02
N THR A 91 -5.51 -19.25 -8.40
CA THR A 91 -4.11 -18.98 -8.75
C THR A 91 -3.94 -18.81 -10.26
N ARG A 92 -3.18 -17.80 -10.66
CA ARG A 92 -2.80 -17.51 -12.05
C ARG A 92 -1.29 -17.43 -12.15
N TYR A 93 -0.70 -18.41 -12.82
CA TYR A 93 0.73 -18.42 -13.13
C TYR A 93 1.03 -17.53 -14.33
N SER A 94 2.19 -16.88 -14.33
CA SER A 94 2.70 -16.16 -15.49
C SER A 94 3.23 -17.12 -16.54
N ARG A 95 3.47 -16.61 -17.75
CA ARG A 95 4.30 -17.28 -18.75
C ARG A 95 5.53 -16.43 -18.93
N ASP A 96 6.68 -16.99 -18.57
CA ASP A 96 7.96 -16.29 -18.65
C ASP A 96 8.79 -16.91 -19.76
N SER A 97 9.51 -16.07 -20.50
CA SER A 97 10.46 -16.49 -21.52
C SER A 97 11.69 -15.60 -21.46
N LEU A 98 12.87 -16.18 -21.69
CA LEU A 98 14.07 -15.39 -21.86
C LEU A 98 13.98 -14.58 -23.15
N ASP A 99 14.64 -13.42 -23.13
CA ASP A 99 14.89 -12.69 -24.36
C ASP A 99 15.78 -13.54 -25.30
N PRO A 100 15.53 -13.53 -26.63
CA PRO A 100 16.34 -14.28 -27.59
C PRO A 100 17.85 -14.05 -27.47
N GLU A 101 18.30 -12.85 -27.09
CA GLU A 101 19.72 -12.54 -26.86
C GLU A 101 20.34 -13.33 -25.70
N TYR A 102 19.50 -13.81 -24.78
CA TYR A 102 19.89 -14.59 -23.60
C TYR A 102 19.44 -16.05 -23.72
N ALA A 103 18.95 -16.51 -24.88
CA ALA A 103 18.44 -17.88 -25.06
C ALA A 103 19.49 -18.96 -24.80
N ASP A 104 20.77 -18.67 -25.04
CA ASP A 104 21.90 -19.56 -24.75
C ASP A 104 22.25 -19.59 -23.25
N THR A 105 21.67 -18.70 -22.46
CA THR A 105 21.78 -18.75 -21.00
C THR A 105 20.99 -19.95 -20.52
N SER A 106 21.69 -20.99 -20.04
CA SER A 106 21.07 -22.14 -19.38
C SER A 106 20.46 -21.72 -18.04
N CYS A 107 19.37 -20.95 -18.09
CA CYS A 107 18.61 -20.55 -16.93
C CYS A 107 17.42 -21.50 -16.76
N PRO A 108 17.34 -22.26 -15.65
CA PRO A 108 16.16 -23.05 -15.35
C PRO A 108 14.92 -22.16 -15.24
N LEU A 109 13.78 -22.65 -15.74
CA LEU A 109 12.53 -21.89 -15.73
C LEU A 109 12.08 -21.54 -14.29
N GLU A 110 12.42 -22.38 -13.32
CA GLU A 110 12.14 -22.16 -11.90
C GLU A 110 12.87 -20.92 -11.36
N VAL A 111 14.12 -20.71 -11.79
CA VAL A 111 14.90 -19.53 -11.45
C VAL A 111 14.27 -18.30 -12.09
N LEU A 112 13.93 -18.38 -13.37
CA LEU A 112 13.24 -17.30 -14.09
C LEU A 112 11.91 -16.90 -13.42
N ASN A 113 11.11 -17.88 -13.00
CA ASN A 113 9.83 -17.67 -12.31
C ASN A 113 9.99 -17.11 -10.89
N SER A 114 11.15 -17.31 -10.25
CA SER A 114 11.42 -16.75 -8.93
C SER A 114 11.77 -15.26 -8.94
N ILE A 115 12.16 -14.72 -10.10
CA ILE A 115 12.57 -13.31 -10.22
C ILE A 115 11.33 -12.42 -10.26
N ASN A 116 11.27 -11.46 -9.33
CA ASN A 116 10.20 -10.46 -9.22
C ASN A 116 10.80 -9.05 -9.17
N PRO A 117 11.09 -8.45 -10.34
CA PRO A 117 11.61 -7.09 -10.41
C PRO A 117 10.59 -6.07 -9.84
N PRO A 118 11.04 -4.85 -9.48
CA PRO A 118 10.13 -3.78 -9.13
C PRO A 118 9.08 -3.54 -10.23
N ASP A 119 7.85 -3.25 -9.81
CA ASP A 119 6.71 -3.02 -10.68
C ASP A 119 6.38 -4.16 -11.68
N PHE A 120 6.88 -5.38 -11.45
CA PHE A 120 6.45 -6.57 -12.18
C PHE A 120 5.33 -7.29 -11.44
N PRO A 121 4.35 -7.86 -12.15
CA PRO A 121 3.39 -8.76 -11.54
C PRO A 121 4.10 -10.05 -11.10
N PRO A 122 3.69 -10.64 -9.97
CA PRO A 122 4.29 -11.86 -9.47
C PRO A 122 4.05 -13.02 -10.45
N HIS A 123 5.01 -13.94 -10.53
CA HIS A 123 4.82 -15.19 -11.28
C HIS A 123 3.56 -15.93 -10.80
N ARG A 124 3.44 -16.12 -9.48
CA ARG A 124 2.26 -16.71 -8.85
C ARG A 124 1.35 -15.60 -8.33
N LEU A 125 0.28 -15.29 -9.07
CA LEU A 125 -0.76 -14.36 -8.64
C LEU A 125 -1.93 -15.11 -8.01
N VAL A 126 -2.17 -14.88 -6.71
CA VAL A 126 -3.33 -15.44 -5.98
C VAL A 126 -4.42 -14.40 -5.90
N LEU A 127 -5.64 -14.80 -6.29
CA LEU A 127 -6.83 -13.96 -6.30
C LEU A 127 -7.96 -14.64 -5.54
N LYS A 128 -8.83 -13.85 -4.91
CA LYS A 128 -10.08 -14.27 -4.27
C LYS A 128 -11.17 -13.28 -4.67
N GLU A 129 -12.40 -13.72 -4.77
CA GLU A 129 -13.52 -12.81 -5.05
C GLU A 129 -13.63 -11.76 -3.93
N GLN A 130 -14.00 -10.52 -4.27
CA GLN A 130 -14.09 -9.36 -3.37
C GLN A 130 -12.76 -8.84 -2.81
N MET A 131 -11.60 -9.45 -3.13
CA MET A 131 -10.34 -8.94 -2.63
C MET A 131 -9.90 -7.64 -3.37
N PRO A 132 -9.26 -6.69 -2.67
CA PRO A 132 -8.61 -5.55 -3.29
C PRO A 132 -7.32 -5.96 -4.01
N VAL A 133 -7.15 -5.45 -5.22
CA VAL A 133 -5.93 -5.53 -6.03
C VAL A 133 -5.55 -4.14 -6.53
N MET A 134 -4.30 -3.96 -6.95
CA MET A 134 -3.78 -2.71 -7.50
C MET A 134 -3.21 -2.95 -8.89
N LEU A 135 -3.53 -2.05 -9.81
CA LEU A 135 -3.01 -2.06 -11.17
C LEU A 135 -1.56 -1.55 -11.20
N LEU A 136 -0.68 -2.26 -11.90
CA LEU A 136 0.77 -1.99 -11.97
C LEU A 136 1.18 -1.18 -13.22
N ARG A 137 0.27 -1.01 -14.19
CA ARG A 137 0.54 -0.36 -15.47
C ARG A 137 -0.62 0.53 -15.90
N ASN A 138 -0.29 1.57 -16.65
CA ASN A 138 -1.30 2.36 -17.34
C ASN A 138 -1.87 1.51 -18.48
N LEU A 139 -3.16 1.20 -18.41
CA LEU A 139 -3.88 0.49 -19.47
C LEU A 139 -4.74 1.46 -20.28
N ASN A 140 -5.48 2.32 -19.59
CA ASN A 140 -6.32 3.33 -20.21
C ASN A 140 -6.58 4.48 -19.22
N LEU A 141 -5.89 5.59 -19.41
CA LEU A 141 -6.02 6.77 -18.54
C LEU A 141 -7.43 7.38 -18.60
N GLY A 142 -8.05 7.42 -19.78
CA GLY A 142 -9.41 7.96 -19.95
C GLY A 142 -10.50 7.13 -19.26
N ALA A 143 -10.25 5.83 -19.06
CA ALA A 143 -11.11 4.92 -18.31
C ALA A 143 -10.74 4.81 -16.82
N GLY A 144 -9.80 5.62 -16.32
CA GLY A 144 -9.34 5.56 -14.92
C GLY A 144 -8.45 4.36 -14.57
N LEU A 145 -7.93 3.65 -15.58
CA LEU A 145 -7.06 2.48 -15.44
C LEU A 145 -5.58 2.89 -15.55
N SER A 146 -5.08 3.55 -14.51
CA SER A 146 -3.69 3.97 -14.36
C SER A 146 -2.94 3.11 -13.33
N ASN A 147 -1.61 3.19 -13.32
CA ASN A 147 -0.78 2.59 -12.29
C ASN A 147 -1.18 3.13 -10.92
N GLY A 148 -1.45 2.24 -9.98
CA GLY A 148 -1.91 2.57 -8.64
C GLY A 148 -3.43 2.53 -8.46
N THR A 149 -4.23 2.44 -9.53
CA THR A 149 -5.68 2.28 -9.39
C THR A 149 -5.98 1.01 -8.58
N ARG A 150 -6.72 1.17 -7.46
CA ARG A 150 -7.22 0.04 -6.69
C ARG A 150 -8.50 -0.48 -7.32
N LEU A 151 -8.61 -1.79 -7.36
CA LEU A 151 -9.71 -2.50 -7.99
C LEU A 151 -10.20 -3.61 -7.04
N LYS A 152 -11.50 -3.92 -7.07
CA LYS A 152 -12.08 -5.07 -6.37
C LYS A 152 -12.27 -6.21 -7.36
N VAL A 153 -11.79 -7.41 -7.03
CA VAL A 153 -11.98 -8.59 -7.88
C VAL A 153 -13.43 -9.04 -7.84
N ILE A 154 -14.10 -9.14 -9.00
CA ILE A 154 -15.46 -9.68 -9.10
C ILE A 154 -15.41 -11.12 -9.63
N ASP A 155 -14.57 -11.38 -10.63
CA ASP A 155 -14.42 -12.71 -11.21
C ASP A 155 -13.05 -12.83 -11.88
N ALA A 156 -12.42 -14.01 -11.79
CA ALA A 156 -11.08 -14.25 -12.31
C ALA A 156 -11.07 -15.46 -13.25
N ARG A 157 -11.19 -15.20 -14.55
CA ARG A 157 -11.10 -16.23 -15.59
C ARG A 157 -9.64 -16.42 -16.03
N GLN A 158 -9.42 -17.31 -17.01
CA GLN A 158 -8.09 -17.66 -17.49
C GLN A 158 -7.37 -16.49 -18.18
N HIS A 159 -8.13 -15.71 -18.98
CA HIS A 159 -7.58 -14.67 -19.86
C HIS A 159 -7.95 -13.25 -19.45
N VAL A 160 -8.95 -13.09 -18.59
CA VAL A 160 -9.47 -11.79 -18.17
C VAL A 160 -9.90 -11.85 -16.71
N ILE A 161 -9.67 -10.77 -15.97
CA ILE A 161 -10.19 -10.57 -14.63
C ILE A 161 -11.19 -9.42 -14.69
N LYS A 162 -12.41 -9.68 -14.24
CA LYS A 162 -13.46 -8.67 -14.08
C LYS A 162 -13.25 -8.00 -12.73
N THR A 163 -13.16 -6.68 -12.73
CA THR A 163 -12.97 -5.89 -11.52
C THR A 163 -13.91 -4.69 -11.45
N GLU A 164 -14.07 -4.14 -10.26
CA GLU A 164 -14.71 -2.83 -10.02
C GLU A 164 -13.64 -1.81 -9.65
N ILE A 165 -13.72 -0.59 -10.17
CA ILE A 165 -12.79 0.50 -9.82
C ILE A 165 -13.13 1.05 -8.44
N LEU A 166 -12.13 1.15 -7.55
CA LEU A 166 -12.32 1.62 -6.17
C LEU A 166 -11.88 3.08 -5.96
N THR A 167 -10.92 3.54 -6.75
CA THR A 167 -10.27 4.85 -6.57
C THR A 167 -10.28 5.66 -7.85
N GLY A 168 -10.54 6.95 -7.73
CA GLY A 168 -10.46 7.91 -8.83
C GLY A 168 -11.84 8.32 -9.39
N PRO A 169 -11.88 9.03 -10.53
CA PRO A 169 -13.11 9.63 -11.04
C PRO A 169 -14.13 8.63 -11.60
N ARG A 170 -13.73 7.37 -11.78
CA ARG A 170 -14.53 6.29 -12.38
C ARG A 170 -14.88 5.20 -11.35
N THR A 171 -14.87 5.53 -10.05
CA THR A 171 -15.19 4.58 -8.97
C THR A 171 -16.58 3.96 -9.18
N GLY A 172 -16.69 2.65 -8.94
CA GLY A 172 -17.90 1.84 -9.12
C GLY A 172 -18.06 1.26 -10.53
N GLU A 173 -17.26 1.69 -11.51
CA GLU A 173 -17.33 1.14 -12.87
C GLU A 173 -16.63 -0.22 -12.99
N ILE A 174 -17.15 -1.04 -13.91
CA ILE A 174 -16.57 -2.34 -14.23
C ILE A 174 -15.42 -2.19 -15.22
N ALA A 175 -14.29 -2.82 -14.90
CA ALA A 175 -13.14 -2.95 -15.78
C ALA A 175 -12.80 -4.41 -16.04
N PHE A 176 -12.23 -4.68 -17.21
CA PHE A 176 -11.72 -5.99 -17.59
C PHE A 176 -10.21 -5.89 -17.76
N ILE A 177 -9.48 -6.65 -16.94
CA ILE A 177 -8.02 -6.61 -16.93
C ILE A 177 -7.49 -7.84 -17.69
N PRO A 178 -6.88 -7.65 -18.86
CA PRO A 178 -6.25 -8.74 -19.60
C PRO A 178 -4.83 -9.01 -19.07
N ARG A 179 -4.25 -10.13 -19.50
CA ARG A 179 -2.81 -10.34 -19.38
C ARG A 179 -2.07 -9.43 -20.37
N ILE A 180 -0.94 -8.89 -19.94
CA ILE A 180 -0.03 -8.12 -20.79
C ILE A 180 1.34 -8.78 -20.80
N MET A 181 2.13 -8.53 -21.84
CA MET A 181 3.55 -8.88 -21.86
C MET A 181 4.37 -7.71 -21.29
N LEU A 182 5.35 -8.03 -20.46
CA LEU A 182 6.25 -7.07 -19.84
C LEU A 182 7.69 -7.52 -20.03
N ASP A 183 8.52 -6.64 -20.57
CA ASP A 183 9.95 -6.86 -20.72
C ASP A 183 10.69 -6.38 -19.47
N SER A 184 11.51 -7.26 -18.89
CA SER A 184 12.35 -6.92 -17.76
C SER A 184 13.49 -6.02 -18.22
N LYS A 185 14.02 -5.21 -17.31
CA LYS A 185 15.23 -4.41 -17.58
C LYS A 185 16.44 -5.11 -16.98
N LYS A 186 17.56 -5.09 -17.70
CA LYS A 186 18.84 -5.64 -17.23
C LYS A 186 19.32 -5.04 -15.90
N GLU A 187 18.94 -3.79 -15.62
CA GLU A 187 19.23 -3.11 -14.34
C GLU A 187 18.54 -3.76 -13.13
N ASN A 188 17.41 -4.43 -13.36
CA ASN A 188 16.53 -4.95 -12.31
C ASN A 188 16.48 -6.49 -12.28
N SER A 189 17.29 -7.16 -13.09
CA SER A 189 17.26 -8.62 -13.26
C SER A 189 18.61 -9.13 -13.79
N PRO A 190 19.07 -10.33 -13.37
CA PRO A 190 20.31 -10.93 -13.89
C PRO A 190 20.34 -11.14 -15.41
N PHE A 191 19.16 -11.27 -16.03
CA PHE A 191 18.98 -11.39 -17.48
C PHE A 191 17.68 -10.70 -17.91
N VAL A 192 17.60 -10.36 -19.20
CA VAL A 192 16.39 -9.81 -19.82
C VAL A 192 15.42 -10.96 -20.10
N PHE A 193 14.17 -10.78 -19.69
CA PHE A 193 13.11 -11.77 -19.86
C PHE A 193 11.77 -11.08 -20.06
N GLN A 194 10.84 -11.79 -20.69
CA GLN A 194 9.47 -11.36 -20.88
C GLN A 194 8.57 -12.11 -19.90
N ARG A 195 7.63 -11.41 -19.27
CA ARG A 195 6.57 -11.99 -18.44
C ARG A 195 5.20 -11.65 -18.98
N GLN A 196 4.44 -12.67 -19.36
CA GLN A 196 3.02 -12.52 -19.68
C GLN A 196 2.15 -12.82 -18.46
N GLN A 197 1.55 -11.78 -17.88
CA GLN A 197 0.74 -11.89 -16.67
C GLN A 197 -0.27 -10.74 -16.58
N PHE A 198 -1.29 -10.89 -15.73
CA PHE A 198 -2.15 -9.77 -15.35
C PHE A 198 -1.32 -8.70 -14.62
N PRO A 199 -1.40 -7.42 -14.99
CA PRO A 199 -0.65 -6.34 -14.35
C PRO A 199 -1.25 -5.96 -13.00
N LEU A 200 -1.50 -6.94 -12.13
CA LEU A 200 -2.16 -6.79 -10.84
C LEU A 200 -1.27 -7.33 -9.73
N ARG A 201 -1.42 -6.74 -8.55
CA ARG A 201 -0.95 -7.30 -7.28
C ARG A 201 -2.02 -7.18 -6.20
N PRO A 202 -2.02 -8.04 -5.17
CA PRO A 202 -2.82 -7.84 -3.97
C PRO A 202 -2.62 -6.45 -3.36
N ALA A 203 -3.70 -5.88 -2.81
CA ALA A 203 -3.71 -4.50 -2.29
C ALA A 203 -4.44 -4.37 -0.95
N PHE A 204 -4.25 -5.35 -0.07
CA PHE A 204 -4.58 -5.23 1.35
C PHE A 204 -3.54 -4.37 2.09
N ALA A 205 -2.29 -4.45 1.66
CA ALA A 205 -1.23 -3.59 2.12
C ALA A 205 -0.64 -2.78 0.97
N LEU A 206 -0.22 -1.56 1.26
CA LEU A 206 0.36 -0.61 0.30
C LEU A 206 1.59 0.07 0.90
N THR A 207 2.51 0.50 0.05
CA THR A 207 3.54 1.41 0.54
C THR A 207 2.92 2.77 0.85
N ILE A 208 3.46 3.48 1.83
CA ILE A 208 3.02 4.84 2.19
C ILE A 208 3.01 5.75 0.94
N ASN A 209 4.04 5.63 0.10
CA ASN A 209 4.15 6.41 -1.13
C ASN A 209 3.01 6.12 -2.12
N LYS A 210 2.56 4.86 -2.22
CA LYS A 210 1.43 4.49 -3.11
C LYS A 210 0.08 4.87 -2.52
N ALA A 211 -0.02 5.03 -1.20
CA ALA A 211 -1.22 5.48 -0.51
C ALA A 211 -1.38 7.02 -0.51
N GLN A 212 -0.36 7.77 -0.94
CA GLN A 212 -0.43 9.23 -1.01
C GLN A 212 -1.59 9.69 -1.92
N GLY A 213 -2.40 10.61 -1.42
CA GLY A 213 -3.59 11.11 -2.14
C GLY A 213 -4.82 10.20 -2.08
N GLN A 214 -4.73 9.03 -1.43
CA GLN A 214 -5.88 8.18 -1.14
C GLN A 214 -6.40 8.42 0.28
N THR A 215 -7.68 8.16 0.50
CA THR A 215 -8.32 8.22 1.82
C THR A 215 -8.86 6.84 2.16
N PHE A 216 -8.68 6.43 3.41
CA PHE A 216 -9.12 5.13 3.90
C PHE A 216 -10.04 5.31 5.11
N GLU A 217 -10.97 4.37 5.29
CA GLU A 217 -11.84 4.34 6.46
C GLU A 217 -11.11 3.83 7.69
N ARG A 218 -10.20 2.87 7.53
CA ARG A 218 -9.34 2.34 8.60
C ARG A 218 -7.95 2.01 8.04
N VAL A 219 -6.92 2.35 8.80
CA VAL A 219 -5.52 2.12 8.43
C VAL A 219 -4.77 1.40 9.53
N GLY A 220 -4.04 0.36 9.18
CA GLY A 220 -2.92 -0.12 9.98
C GLY A 220 -1.63 0.49 9.46
N LEU A 221 -0.74 0.94 10.32
CA LEU A 221 0.55 1.50 9.96
C LEU A 221 1.65 0.65 10.59
N ASP A 222 2.37 -0.12 9.77
CA ASP A 222 3.54 -0.88 10.18
C ASP A 222 4.82 -0.07 9.93
N VAL A 223 5.36 0.51 11.01
CA VAL A 223 6.63 1.24 11.04
C VAL A 223 7.67 0.51 11.89
N THR A 224 7.58 -0.83 11.99
CA THR A 224 8.63 -1.67 12.59
C THR A 224 9.96 -1.53 11.85
N LEU A 225 9.92 -1.28 10.54
CA LEU A 225 10.99 -0.63 9.79
C LEU A 225 10.70 0.87 9.69
N GLU A 226 11.71 1.69 9.98
CA GLU A 226 11.54 3.13 10.06
C GLU A 226 11.21 3.77 8.70
N CYS A 227 10.42 4.84 8.75
CA CYS A 227 10.28 5.77 7.64
C CYS A 227 11.65 6.36 7.28
N PHE A 228 11.94 6.45 5.99
CA PHE A 228 13.28 6.81 5.49
C PHE A 228 13.30 8.08 4.63
N SER A 229 12.12 8.57 4.23
CA SER A 229 11.98 9.76 3.39
C SER A 229 11.21 10.87 4.09
N HIS A 230 11.47 12.11 3.67
CA HIS A 230 10.81 13.30 4.20
C HIS A 230 9.28 13.16 4.17
N GLY A 231 8.64 13.46 5.30
CA GLY A 231 7.18 13.58 5.39
C GLY A 231 6.43 12.25 5.25
N GLN A 232 7.14 11.13 5.15
CA GLN A 232 6.53 9.81 4.94
C GLN A 232 5.61 9.43 6.11
N LEU A 233 6.06 9.67 7.35
CA LEU A 233 5.24 9.40 8.53
C LEU A 233 3.97 10.28 8.53
N TYR A 234 4.10 11.58 8.25
CA TYR A 234 2.96 12.49 8.10
C TYR A 234 1.97 12.04 7.03
N VAL A 235 2.46 11.63 5.85
CA VAL A 235 1.61 11.09 4.78
C VAL A 235 0.82 9.90 5.27
N ALA A 236 1.45 8.96 5.99
CA ALA A 236 0.78 7.78 6.52
C ALA A 236 -0.29 8.11 7.57
N LEU A 237 0.04 8.96 8.55
CA LEU A 237 -0.87 9.33 9.64
C LEU A 237 -2.09 10.13 9.12
N SER A 238 -1.90 10.95 8.09
CA SER A 238 -2.97 11.75 7.47
C SER A 238 -3.91 10.96 6.56
N ARG A 239 -3.76 9.64 6.43
CA ARG A 239 -4.61 8.80 5.56
C ARG A 239 -6.00 8.51 6.15
N VAL A 240 -6.21 8.77 7.43
CA VAL A 240 -7.50 8.63 8.12
C VAL A 240 -8.00 9.96 8.67
N GLY A 241 -9.31 10.11 8.75
CA GLY A 241 -9.94 11.31 9.29
C GLY A 241 -10.00 11.38 10.82
N HIS A 242 -9.75 10.27 11.53
CA HIS A 242 -9.84 10.21 12.99
C HIS A 242 -8.79 9.24 13.57
N PRO A 243 -8.12 9.56 14.70
CA PRO A 243 -7.08 8.71 15.30
C PRO A 243 -7.58 7.31 15.66
N SER A 244 -8.82 7.18 16.13
CA SER A 244 -9.42 5.88 16.46
C SER A 244 -9.54 4.91 15.27
N ARG A 245 -9.38 5.39 14.04
CA ARG A 245 -9.36 4.60 12.80
C ARG A 245 -7.94 4.22 12.35
N LEU A 246 -6.93 4.62 13.12
CA LEU A 246 -5.53 4.27 12.89
C LEU A 246 -5.07 3.23 13.93
N ARG A 247 -4.27 2.26 13.49
CA ARG A 247 -3.56 1.32 14.37
C ARG A 247 -2.08 1.31 13.98
N VAL A 248 -1.21 1.84 14.83
CA VAL A 248 0.23 1.93 14.56
C VAL A 248 0.97 0.80 15.27
N LEU A 249 1.74 0.03 14.51
CA LEU A 249 2.68 -0.98 14.98
C LEU A 249 4.12 -0.45 14.80
N ALA A 250 4.88 -0.41 15.87
CA ALA A 250 6.27 0.03 15.88
C ALA A 250 7.10 -0.80 16.86
N LYS A 251 8.43 -0.73 16.76
CA LYS A 251 9.33 -1.32 17.77
C LYS A 251 9.24 -0.61 19.12
N ASP A 252 9.14 0.71 19.06
CA ASP A 252 8.92 1.60 20.20
C ASP A 252 7.93 2.68 19.76
N LEU A 253 6.73 2.65 20.36
CA LEU A 253 5.64 3.57 20.01
C LEU A 253 5.84 4.97 20.61
N ASP A 254 6.76 5.11 21.55
CA ASP A 254 7.13 6.40 22.13
C ASP A 254 8.24 7.10 21.34
N ARG A 255 8.93 6.34 20.46
CA ARG A 255 10.09 6.80 19.69
C ARG A 255 10.00 6.35 18.23
N VAL A 256 8.99 6.86 17.51
CA VAL A 256 8.84 6.59 16.07
C VAL A 256 9.61 7.65 15.28
N ARG A 257 10.51 7.19 14.41
CA ARG A 257 11.32 8.07 13.56
C ARG A 257 10.45 8.89 12.59
N ASN A 258 10.64 10.20 12.64
CA ASN A 258 10.00 11.19 11.78
C ASN A 258 11.04 11.98 10.99
N VAL A 259 11.20 11.65 9.71
CA VAL A 259 12.18 12.32 8.83
C VAL A 259 11.57 13.60 8.27
N VAL A 260 12.11 14.76 8.67
CA VAL A 260 11.64 16.09 8.20
C VAL A 260 12.79 16.95 7.67
N CYS A 261 12.75 17.31 6.38
CA CYS A 261 13.70 18.22 5.77
C CYS A 261 13.34 19.68 6.10
N ARG A 262 13.99 20.24 7.12
CA ARG A 262 13.70 21.61 7.62
C ARG A 262 14.08 22.75 6.67
N GLN A 263 14.92 22.50 5.66
CA GLN A 263 15.40 23.52 4.71
C GLN A 263 14.29 24.05 3.77
N ILE A 264 13.23 23.28 3.52
CA ILE A 264 12.11 23.71 2.66
C ILE A 264 11.16 24.66 3.42
N HIS A 265 11.01 24.49 4.74
CA HIS A 265 10.13 25.35 5.55
C HIS A 265 10.65 26.78 5.71
N HIS A 266 11.98 26.99 5.77
CA HIS A 266 12.54 28.33 5.89
C HIS A 266 12.33 29.19 4.64
N ALA A 267 12.30 28.59 3.45
CA ALA A 267 12.10 29.32 2.20
C ALA A 267 10.64 29.78 2.01
N VAL A 268 9.66 29.00 2.46
CA VAL A 268 8.23 29.35 2.36
C VAL A 268 7.84 30.41 3.39
N VAL A 269 8.33 30.29 4.63
CA VAL A 269 8.04 31.26 5.69
C VAL A 269 8.68 32.64 5.42
N GLN A 270 9.80 32.69 4.70
CA GLN A 270 10.40 33.98 4.29
C GLN A 270 9.63 34.68 3.17
N LEU A 271 8.99 33.93 2.26
CA LEU A 271 8.19 34.53 1.18
C LEU A 271 6.87 35.14 1.69
N ASP A 272 6.26 34.56 2.72
CA ASP A 272 5.03 35.10 3.33
C ASP A 272 5.29 36.25 4.33
N ALA A 273 6.54 36.47 4.72
CA ALA A 273 6.93 37.59 5.58
C ALA A 273 7.37 38.84 4.79
N GLU A 274 7.55 38.72 3.47
CA GLU A 274 7.94 39.79 2.56
C GLU A 274 6.80 40.22 1.61
N ALA A 275 5.57 39.71 1.80
CA ALA A 275 4.36 40.09 1.07
C ALA A 275 3.37 40.86 1.96
#